data_AF-A0A970YR77-F1
#
_entry.id   AF-A0A970YR77-F1
#
_cell.length_a   1.000
_cell.length_b   1.000
_cell.length_c   1.000
_cell.angle_alpha   90.00
_cell.angle_beta   90.00
_cell.angle_gamma   90.00
#
_symmetry.space_group_name_H-M   'P 1'
#
loop_
_entity.id
_entity.type
_entity.pdbx_description
1 polymer ?
#
loop_
_entity_poly.entity_id
_entity_poly.type
_entity_poly.pdbx_seq_one_letter_code
_entity_poly.pdbx_strand_id
1 'polypeptide(L)'
;RNMSGITVYGPWDCKKKTGIVLFNINRRGCEEVCDILSSDYGIASRGGYHCAGLAHRTIGTYDKGAVRLSVGPFNTKRDIIMTIKAIYQIQKL
;
A
#
# COMPACT_ATOMS: atom_id res chain seq x y z
N ARG A 1 -11.23 -7.11 0.52
CA ARG A 1 -11.49 -7.57 1.91
C ARG A 1 -11.26 -9.08 2.06
N ASN A 2 -10.46 -9.69 1.19
CA ASN A 2 -10.19 -11.14 1.13
C ASN A 2 -8.75 -11.49 1.53
N MET A 3 -7.98 -10.53 2.07
CA MET A 3 -6.62 -10.73 2.56
C MET A 3 -6.59 -10.31 4.02
N SER A 4 -6.47 -11.28 4.92
CA SER A 4 -6.31 -11.02 6.35
C SER A 4 -4.96 -10.35 6.60
N GLY A 5 -4.86 -9.56 7.67
CA GLY A 5 -3.62 -8.90 8.04
C GLY A 5 -3.22 -7.71 7.16
N ILE A 6 -4.08 -7.26 6.24
CA ILE A 6 -3.88 -6.02 5.47
C ILE A 6 -4.90 -4.98 5.92
N THR A 7 -4.40 -3.82 6.33
CA THR A 7 -5.24 -2.65 6.62
C THR A 7 -5.16 -1.67 5.46
N VAL A 8 -6.30 -1.32 4.87
CA VAL A 8 -6.40 -0.30 3.80
C VAL A 8 -7.07 0.94 4.38
N TYR A 9 -6.46 2.10 4.15
CA TYR A 9 -6.93 3.37 4.69
C TYR A 9 -7.79 4.16 3.68
N GLY A 10 -8.55 5.12 4.20
CA GLY A 10 -9.44 5.98 3.43
C GLY A 10 -10.82 5.37 3.13
N PRO A 11 -11.69 6.09 2.41
CA PRO A 11 -13.08 5.70 2.19
C PRO A 11 -13.20 4.38 1.41
N TRP A 12 -14.19 3.56 1.74
CA TRP A 12 -14.41 2.29 1.03
C TRP A 12 -15.06 2.46 -0.34
N ASP A 13 -15.90 3.47 -0.49
CA ASP A 13 -16.53 3.80 -1.76
C ASP A 13 -15.48 4.30 -2.75
N CYS A 14 -15.23 3.51 -3.80
CA CYS A 14 -14.27 3.85 -4.85
C CYS A 14 -14.62 5.15 -5.59
N LYS A 15 -15.91 5.56 -5.61
CA LYS A 15 -16.31 6.84 -6.20
C LYS A 15 -15.81 8.05 -5.39
N LYS A 16 -15.38 7.84 -4.15
CA LYS A 16 -14.79 8.85 -3.24
C LYS A 16 -13.26 8.75 -3.17
N LYS A 17 -12.63 8.01 -4.08
CA LYS A 17 -11.18 7.81 -4.13
C LYS A 17 -10.61 8.26 -5.47
N THR A 18 -9.35 8.64 -5.43
CA THR A 18 -8.50 8.79 -6.62
C THR A 18 -7.76 7.47 -6.89
N GLY A 19 -6.87 7.43 -7.87
CA GLY A 19 -6.01 6.26 -8.18
C GLY A 19 -4.95 5.95 -7.11
N ILE A 20 -5.18 6.27 -5.84
CA ILE A 20 -4.23 6.07 -4.74
C ILE A 20 -4.80 5.06 -3.74
N VAL A 21 -3.96 4.11 -3.33
CA VAL A 21 -4.25 3.17 -2.25
C VAL A 21 -3.16 3.27 -1.20
N LEU A 22 -3.57 3.47 0.06
CA LEU A 22 -2.69 3.50 1.22
C LEU A 22 -2.98 2.27 2.07
N PHE A 23 -1.96 1.50 2.44
CA PHE A 23 -2.14 0.27 3.22
C PHE A 23 -0.95 -0.05 4.11
N ASN A 24 -1.17 -0.95 5.07
CA ASN A 24 -0.16 -1.59 5.88
C ASN A 24 -0.39 -3.11 5.93
N ILE A 25 0.69 -3.86 6.03
CA ILE A 25 0.69 -5.31 6.28
C ILE A 25 1.07 -5.53 7.74
N ASN A 26 0.31 -6.34 8.46
CA ASN A 26 0.56 -6.62 9.88
C ASN A 26 1.99 -7.16 10.07
N ARG A 27 2.63 -6.72 11.15
CA ARG A 27 3.99 -7.14 11.57
C ARG A 27 5.13 -6.78 10.60
N ARG A 28 4.88 -5.93 9.59
CA ARG A 28 5.92 -5.44 8.66
C ARG A 28 5.99 -3.93 8.65
N GLY A 29 7.20 -3.40 8.52
CA GLY A 29 7.44 -1.97 8.30
C GLY A 29 7.05 -1.55 6.89
N CYS A 30 6.64 -0.29 6.70
CA CYS A 30 6.25 0.14 5.35
C CYS A 30 7.45 0.22 4.39
N GLU A 31 8.63 0.57 4.90
CA GLU A 31 9.91 0.55 4.18
C GLU A 31 10.27 -0.87 3.73
N GLU A 32 10.20 -1.83 4.64
CA GLU A 32 10.44 -3.25 4.36
C GLU A 32 9.52 -3.79 3.26
N VAL A 33 8.21 -3.47 3.32
CA VAL A 33 7.27 -3.88 2.27
C VAL A 33 7.61 -3.22 0.93
N CYS A 34 8.00 -1.95 0.93
CA CYS A 34 8.43 -1.25 -0.28
C CYS A 34 9.69 -1.87 -0.88
N ASP A 35 10.66 -2.24 -0.04
CA ASP A 35 11.91 -2.88 -0.45
C ASP A 35 11.62 -4.23 -1.12
N ILE A 36 10.82 -5.10 -0.48
CA ILE A 36 10.44 -6.41 -1.04
C ILE A 36 9.67 -6.24 -2.36
N LEU A 37 8.71 -5.30 -2.42
CA LEU A 37 7.98 -5.01 -3.65
C LEU A 37 8.92 -4.60 -4.79
N SER A 38 9.94 -3.81 -4.48
CA SER A 38 10.91 -3.35 -5.47
C SER A 38 11.89 -4.46 -5.88
N SER A 39 12.52 -5.14 -4.94
CA SER A 39 13.59 -6.12 -5.20
C SER A 39 13.08 -7.41 -5.83
N ASP A 40 11.97 -7.94 -5.31
CA ASP A 40 11.53 -9.29 -5.63
C ASP A 40 10.47 -9.31 -6.73
N TYR A 41 9.74 -8.19 -6.89
CA TYR A 41 8.61 -8.09 -7.81
C TYR A 41 8.75 -6.97 -8.84
N GLY A 42 9.76 -6.10 -8.73
CA GLY A 42 9.93 -4.96 -9.64
C GLY A 42 8.80 -3.92 -9.55
N ILE A 43 8.10 -3.84 -8.41
CA ILE A 43 6.97 -2.95 -8.19
C ILE A 43 7.43 -1.71 -7.42
N ALA A 44 7.45 -0.58 -8.11
CA ALA A 44 7.74 0.70 -7.48
C ALA A 44 6.58 1.14 -6.55
N SER A 45 6.91 1.46 -5.31
CA SER A 45 5.97 1.98 -4.30
C SER A 45 6.65 3.05 -3.44
N ARG A 46 5.90 3.70 -2.54
CA ARG A 46 6.42 4.71 -1.62
C ARG A 46 6.02 4.36 -0.19
N GLY A 47 6.98 4.27 0.71
CA GLY A 47 6.77 4.14 2.16
C GLY A 47 6.87 5.49 2.86
N GLY A 48 6.40 5.53 4.11
CA GLY A 48 6.54 6.67 5.02
C GLY A 48 5.29 7.54 5.14
N TYR A 49 5.51 8.85 5.38
CA TYR A 49 4.43 9.79 5.74
C TYR A 49 3.81 10.54 4.56
N HIS A 50 4.39 10.45 3.36
CA HIS A 50 3.89 11.12 2.15
C HIS A 50 3.69 12.65 2.32
N CYS A 51 4.58 13.30 3.07
CA CYS A 51 4.47 14.72 3.44
C CYS A 51 3.18 15.10 4.19
N ALA A 52 2.48 14.12 4.78
CA ALA A 52 1.16 14.29 5.39
C ALA A 52 1.12 13.79 6.84
N GLY A 53 2.12 14.15 7.65
CA GLY A 53 2.29 13.62 9.02
C GLY A 53 1.05 13.77 9.91
N LEU A 54 0.33 14.89 9.84
CA LEU A 54 -0.92 15.07 10.60
C LEU A 54 -2.02 14.09 10.17
N ALA A 55 -2.15 13.80 8.88
CA ALA A 55 -3.11 12.82 8.39
C ALA A 55 -2.76 11.41 8.89
N HIS A 56 -1.47 11.05 8.92
CA HIS A 56 -1.00 9.79 9.51
C HIS A 56 -1.30 9.71 11.01
N ARG A 57 -1.22 10.82 11.74
CA ARG A 57 -1.66 10.88 13.14
C ARG A 57 -3.15 10.59 13.29
N THR A 58 -4.00 11.18 12.43
CA THR A 58 -5.45 10.95 12.44
C THR A 58 -5.83 9.50 12.17
N ILE A 59 -5.11 8.80 11.28
CA ILE A 59 -5.44 7.42 10.90
C ILE A 59 -4.63 6.36 11.66
N GLY A 60 -3.85 6.76 12.68
CA GLY A 60 -3.10 5.84 13.55
C GLY A 60 -1.89 5.19 12.88
N THR A 61 -1.20 5.91 12.00
CA THR A 61 0.01 5.45 11.29
C THR A 61 1.22 6.36 11.51
N TYR A 62 1.16 7.27 12.49
CA TYR A 62 2.24 8.24 12.74
C TYR A 62 3.54 7.61 13.26
N ASP A 63 3.46 6.43 13.86
CA ASP A 63 4.58 5.66 14.41
C ASP A 63 5.29 4.79 13.36
N LYS A 64 4.58 4.38 12.31
CA LYS A 64 5.02 3.34 11.36
C LYS A 64 4.90 3.71 9.89
N GLY A 65 4.33 4.88 9.58
CA GLY A 65 4.00 5.26 8.21
C GLY A 65 3.01 4.31 7.53
N ALA A 66 2.98 4.34 6.20
CA ALA A 66 2.21 3.40 5.40
C ALA A 66 2.81 3.24 4.00
N VAL A 67 2.41 2.18 3.30
CA VAL A 67 2.74 1.98 1.89
C VAL A 67 1.68 2.66 1.03
N ARG A 68 2.12 3.47 0.06
CA ARG A 68 1.28 4.08 -0.96
C ARG A 68 1.58 3.51 -2.34
N LEU A 69 0.52 3.07 -3.00
CA LEU A 69 0.49 2.81 -4.44
C LEU A 69 -0.31 3.91 -5.14
N SER A 70 0.18 4.34 -6.29
CA SER A 70 -0.44 5.37 -7.13
C SER A 70 -0.52 4.86 -8.56
N VAL A 71 -1.75 4.75 -9.08
CA VAL A 71 -2.03 4.31 -10.44
C VAL A 71 -2.05 5.53 -11.36
N GLY A 72 -1.26 5.48 -12.42
CA GLY A 72 -1.22 6.46 -13.50
C GLY A 72 -1.91 5.98 -14.77
N PRO A 73 -1.99 6.83 -15.82
CA PRO A 73 -2.70 6.54 -17.07
C PRO A 73 -2.10 5.37 -17.86
N PHE A 74 -0.85 5.00 -17.61
CA PHE A 74 -0.15 3.92 -18.31
C PHE A 74 -0.22 2.57 -17.58
N ASN A 75 -0.73 2.55 -16.35
CA ASN A 75 -0.89 1.29 -15.63
C ASN A 75 -2.04 0.48 -16.20
N THR A 76 -1.84 -0.83 -16.26
CA THR A 76 -2.79 -1.79 -16.81
C THR A 76 -3.46 -2.59 -15.71
N LYS A 77 -4.59 -3.23 -16.01
CA LYS A 77 -5.21 -4.22 -15.11
C LYS A 77 -4.24 -5.34 -14.74
N ARG A 78 -3.32 -5.72 -15.64
CA ARG A 78 -2.32 -6.74 -15.38
C ARG A 78 -1.36 -6.29 -14.28
N ASP A 79 -0.89 -5.04 -14.31
CA ASP A 79 -0.01 -4.49 -13.27
C ASP A 79 -0.69 -4.52 -11.90
N ILE A 80 -1.98 -4.17 -11.85
CA ILE A 80 -2.78 -4.22 -10.62
C ILE A 80 -2.90 -5.65 -10.10
N ILE A 81 -3.20 -6.62 -10.96
CA ILE A 81 -3.31 -8.03 -10.57
C ILE A 81 -1.96 -8.57 -10.06
N MET A 82 -0.86 -8.25 -10.74
CA MET A 82 0.48 -8.65 -10.31
C MET A 82 0.84 -8.04 -8.96
N THR A 83 0.51 -6.77 -8.76
CA THR A 83 0.74 -6.07 -7.49
C THR A 83 -0.06 -6.66 -6.34
N ILE A 84 -1.34 -6.96 -6.56
CA ILE A 84 -2.20 -7.63 -5.57
C ILE A 84 -1.65 -9.01 -5.21
N LYS A 85 -1.16 -9.78 -6.19
CA LYS A 85 -0.53 -11.08 -5.94
C LYS A 85 0.75 -10.95 -5.12
N ALA A 86 1.62 -9.99 -5.43
CA ALA A 86 2.84 -9.74 -4.67
C ALA A 86 2.53 -9.40 -3.22
N ILE A 87 1.62 -8.44 -2.99
CA ILE A 87 1.16 -8.05 -1.64
C ILE A 87 0.62 -9.27 -0.87
N TYR A 88 -0.14 -10.14 -1.52
CA TYR A 88 -0.66 -11.36 -0.90
C TYR A 88 0.44 -12.34 -0.49
N GLN A 89 1.51 -12.46 -1.28
CA GLN A 89 2.64 -13.30 -0.90
C GLN A 89 3.42 -12.69 0.27
N ILE A 90 3.70 -11.39 0.23
CA ILE A 90 4.39 -10.67 1.31
C ILE A 90 3.63 -10.80 2.64
N GLN A 91 2.29 -10.75 2.59
CA GLN A 91 1.44 -10.92 3.77
C GLN A 91 1.60 -12.29 4.45
N LYS A 92 1.94 -13.34 3.69
CA LYS A 92 2.07 -14.71 4.20
C LYS A 92 3.45 -15.06 4.75
N LEU A 93 4.46 -14.27 4.39
CA LEU A 93 5.81 -14.37 4.96
C LEU A 93 5.77 -13.96 6.43
#